data_AF-A0A4Y8CG39-F1
#
_entry.id   AF-A0A4Y8CG39-F1
#
_cell.length_a   1.000
_cell.length_b   1.000
_cell.length_c   1.000
_cell.angle_alpha   90.00
_cell.angle_beta   90.00
_cell.angle_gamma   90.00
#
_symmetry.space_group_name_H-M   'P 1'
#
loop_
_entity.id
_entity.type
_entity.pdbx_description
1 polymer ?
#
loop_
_entity_poly.entity_id
_entity_poly.type
_entity_poly.pdbx_seq_one_letter_code
_entity_poly.pdbx_strand_id
1 'polypeptide(L)'
;VNEFIKEVRKKTTLIFDVKVGSQTLSVVVVDYQKDPVTAELKHVDLKVAQKGVISKYMVPVKITGTAIGLKNKGVLIQSKRRLKVKCAAENLPNFFELDVSKLDVGDALLVRDIVVPAGVTMIDADRVAVVGVEKAR
;
A
#
# COMPACT_ATOMS: atom_id res chain seq x y z
N VAL A 1 20.56 5.69 11.51
CA VAL A 1 19.19 5.30 11.08
C VAL A 1 18.19 5.98 11.99
N ASN A 2 17.44 6.96 11.47
CA ASN A 2 16.45 7.73 12.22
C ASN A 2 15.46 6.82 12.99
N GLU A 3 15.16 7.17 14.23
CA GLU A 3 14.22 6.43 15.09
C GLU A 3 12.85 6.25 14.43
N PHE A 4 12.39 7.27 13.70
CA PHE A 4 11.14 7.21 12.93
C PHE A 4 11.11 6.04 11.93
N ILE A 5 12.21 5.80 11.21
CA ILE A 5 12.28 4.71 10.22
C ILE A 5 12.26 3.36 10.91
N LYS A 6 12.89 3.23 12.08
CA LYS A 6 12.85 1.99 12.88
C LYS A 6 11.44 1.69 13.36
N GLU A 7 10.74 2.71 13.87
CA GLU A 7 9.37 2.55 14.35
C GLU A 7 8.37 2.31 13.23
N VAL A 8 8.52 2.95 12.07
CA VAL A 8 7.68 2.65 10.89
C VAL A 8 7.92 1.24 10.36
N ARG A 9 9.17 0.77 10.34
CA ARG A 9 9.50 -0.60 9.87
C ARG A 9 9.00 -1.70 10.79
N LYS A 10 8.90 -1.45 12.10
CA LYS A 10 8.42 -2.42 13.08
C LYS A 10 6.89 -2.55 13.10
N LYS A 11 6.16 -1.60 12.52
CA LYS A 11 4.70 -1.57 12.64
C LYS A 11 4.02 -2.65 11.81
N THR A 12 3.12 -3.36 12.47
CA THR A 12 2.17 -4.30 11.86
C THR A 12 0.96 -3.58 11.25
N THR A 13 0.65 -2.39 11.75
CA THR A 13 -0.54 -1.59 11.36
C THR A 13 -0.18 -0.23 10.78
N LEU A 14 -1.04 0.30 9.90
CA LEU A 14 -0.85 1.63 9.29
C LEU A 14 -1.07 2.80 10.27
N ILE A 15 -1.88 2.58 11.30
CA ILE A 15 -2.15 3.55 12.37
C ILE A 15 -1.18 3.32 13.53
N PHE A 16 -0.67 4.40 14.10
CA PHE A 16 0.16 4.39 15.30
C PHE A 16 0.04 5.67 16.08
N ASP A 17 0.38 5.61 17.36
CA ASP A 17 0.31 6.76 18.24
C ASP A 17 1.60 7.58 18.20
N VAL A 18 1.46 8.90 18.12
CA VAL A 18 2.55 9.87 18.22
C VAL A 18 2.25 10.82 19.37
N LYS A 19 3.25 10.98 20.24
CA LYS A 19 3.21 11.97 21.32
C LYS A 19 3.73 13.31 20.82
N VAL A 20 2.88 14.33 20.82
CA VAL A 20 3.26 15.71 20.50
C VAL A 20 3.06 16.54 21.78
N GLY A 21 4.18 16.80 22.49
CA GLY A 21 4.14 17.42 23.81
C GLY A 21 3.40 16.54 24.82
N SER A 22 2.28 17.04 25.35
CA SER A 22 1.45 16.33 26.34
C SER A 22 0.31 15.50 25.73
N GLN A 23 0.09 15.58 24.42
CA GLN A 23 -1.03 14.91 23.75
C GLN A 23 -0.54 13.69 22.97
N THR A 24 -1.26 12.58 23.07
CA THR A 24 -1.06 11.38 22.27
C THR A 24 -2.11 11.33 21.18
N LEU A 25 -1.69 11.32 19.92
CA LEU A 25 -2.57 11.32 18.75
C LEU A 25 -2.31 10.08 17.91
N SER A 26 -3.38 9.36 17.55
CA SER A 26 -3.31 8.29 16.57
C SER A 26 -3.18 8.89 15.17
N VAL A 27 -2.12 8.53 14.46
CA VAL A 27 -1.77 9.07 13.14
C VAL A 27 -1.47 7.97 12.14
N VAL A 28 -1.58 8.32 10.86
CA VAL A 28 -1.19 7.49 9.71
C VAL A 28 -0.17 8.25 8.88
N VAL A 29 0.86 7.55 8.39
CA VAL A 29 1.79 8.12 7.41
C VAL A 29 1.08 8.23 6.07
N VAL A 30 0.96 9.45 5.55
CA VAL A 30 0.41 9.70 4.22
C VAL A 30 1.52 9.69 3.19
N ASP A 31 2.58 10.46 3.44
CA ASP A 31 3.70 10.59 2.52
C ASP A 31 5.01 10.81 3.28
N TYR A 32 6.13 10.59 2.60
CA TYR A 32 7.44 10.89 3.13
C TYR A 32 8.39 11.33 2.02
N GLN A 33 9.22 12.31 2.34
CA GLN A 33 10.26 12.81 1.46
C GLN A 33 11.61 12.35 1.98
N LYS A 34 12.41 11.78 1.08
CA LYS A 34 13.78 11.40 1.35
C LYS A 34 14.72 12.09 0.39
N ASP A 35 15.94 12.34 0.84
CA ASP A 35 17.03 12.74 -0.02
C ASP A 35 17.31 11.63 -1.06
N PRO A 36 17.38 11.94 -2.36
CA PRO A 36 17.63 10.94 -3.38
C PRO A 36 19.06 10.37 -3.35
N VAL A 37 20.03 11.10 -2.79
CA VAL A 37 21.46 10.72 -2.76
C VAL A 37 21.82 10.09 -1.42
N THR A 38 21.51 10.77 -0.31
CA THR A 38 21.89 10.30 1.04
C THR A 38 20.87 9.33 1.64
N ALA A 39 19.69 9.20 1.02
CA ALA A 39 18.55 8.43 1.54
C ALA A 39 18.04 8.89 2.92
N GLU A 40 18.44 10.07 3.37
CA GLU A 40 18.00 10.66 4.63
C GLU A 40 16.55 11.16 4.53
N LEU A 41 15.77 10.94 5.59
CA LEU A 41 14.39 11.38 5.65
C LEU A 41 14.32 12.88 5.95
N LYS A 42 13.73 13.67 5.05
CA LYS A 42 13.61 15.14 5.20
C LYS A 42 12.28 15.56 5.77
N HIS A 43 11.20 14.95 5.31
CA HIS A 43 9.84 15.31 5.71
C HIS A 43 8.94 14.08 5.80
N VAL A 44 7.98 14.11 6.70
CA VAL A 44 6.94 13.08 6.81
C VAL A 44 5.60 13.74 7.05
N ASP A 45 4.64 13.37 6.21
CA ASP A 45 3.27 13.83 6.31
C ASP A 45 2.51 12.84 7.19
N LEU A 46 2.10 13.30 8.37
CA LEU A 46 1.28 12.54 9.30
C LEU A 46 -0.14 13.10 9.29
N LYS A 47 -1.12 12.20 9.18
CA LYS A 47 -2.54 12.56 9.26
C LYS A 47 -3.16 11.94 10.50
N VAL A 48 -3.85 12.76 11.30
CA VAL A 48 -4.59 12.29 12.47
C VAL A 48 -5.75 11.40 12.03
N ALA A 49 -5.78 10.18 12.56
CA ALA A 49 -6.81 9.19 12.32
C ALA A 49 -7.95 9.39 13.34
N GLN A 50 -8.92 10.22 12.99
CA GLN A 50 -10.13 10.40 13.80
C GLN A 50 -11.14 9.29 13.50
N LYS A 51 -11.78 8.77 14.56
CA LYS A 51 -12.86 7.79 14.45
C LYS A 51 -14.06 8.39 13.71
N GLY A 52 -14.70 7.59 12.85
CA GLY A 52 -15.85 8.02 12.03
C GLY A 52 -15.53 8.95 10.85
N VAL A 53 -14.31 9.50 10.75
CA VAL A 53 -13.95 10.40 9.63
C VAL A 53 -13.44 9.59 8.45
N ILE A 54 -14.16 9.66 7.32
CA ILE A 54 -13.72 9.05 6.06
C ILE A 54 -12.53 9.86 5.52
N SER A 55 -11.40 9.19 5.34
CA SER A 55 -10.16 9.78 4.85
C SER A 55 -9.57 8.96 3.71
N LYS A 56 -8.76 9.63 2.89
CA LYS A 56 -7.99 8.98 1.83
C LYS A 56 -6.70 8.42 2.42
N TYR A 57 -6.43 7.15 2.18
CA TYR A 57 -5.23 6.45 2.63
C TYR A 57 -4.56 5.71 1.46
N MET A 58 -3.25 5.49 1.57
CA MET A 58 -2.50 4.66 0.65
C MET A 58 -2.16 3.33 1.34
N VAL A 59 -2.81 2.26 0.89
CA VAL A 59 -2.61 0.92 1.44
C VAL A 59 -1.64 0.16 0.52
N PRO A 60 -0.58 -0.48 1.07
CA PRO A 60 0.36 -1.26 0.29
C PRO A 60 -0.28 -2.54 -0.24
N VAL A 61 0.17 -2.95 -1.43
CA VAL A 61 -0.21 -4.22 -2.06
C VAL A 61 0.90 -5.24 -1.84
N LYS A 62 0.57 -6.35 -1.19
CA LYS A 62 1.42 -7.53 -1.05
C LYS A 62 1.02 -8.57 -2.07
N ILE A 63 2.01 -9.11 -2.75
CA ILE A 63 1.85 -10.16 -3.75
C ILE A 63 2.18 -11.49 -3.07
N THR A 64 1.30 -12.47 -3.21
CA THR A 64 1.52 -13.83 -2.74
C THR A 64 1.48 -14.81 -3.90
N GLY A 65 2.25 -15.89 -3.77
CA GLY A 65 2.41 -16.88 -4.84
C GLY A 65 3.48 -16.52 -5.88
N THR A 66 3.67 -17.42 -6.84
CA THR A 66 4.62 -17.26 -7.96
C THR A 66 3.85 -17.47 -9.25
N ALA A 67 3.81 -16.45 -10.10
CA ALA A 67 3.03 -16.52 -11.34
C ALA A 67 3.60 -17.57 -12.29
N ILE A 68 2.71 -18.35 -12.92
CA ILE A 68 3.07 -19.37 -13.92
C ILE A 68 3.86 -18.74 -15.07
N GLY A 69 3.48 -17.54 -15.48
CA GLY A 69 4.13 -16.81 -16.56
C GLY A 69 5.63 -16.53 -16.32
N LEU A 70 6.13 -16.54 -15.08
CA LEU A 70 7.58 -16.47 -14.82
C LEU A 70 8.34 -17.65 -15.42
N LYS A 71 7.76 -18.85 -15.44
CA LYS A 71 8.38 -20.04 -16.06
C LYS A 71 8.36 -19.93 -17.59
N ASN A 72 7.40 -19.21 -18.15
CA ASN A 72 7.21 -19.01 -19.59
C ASN A 72 8.00 -17.80 -20.14
N LYS A 73 9.14 -17.45 -19.54
CA LYS A 73 9.93 -16.25 -19.86
C LYS A 73 9.15 -14.93 -19.70
N GLY A 74 8.18 -14.89 -18.79
CA GLY A 74 7.50 -13.67 -18.38
C GLY A 74 8.19 -12.96 -17.23
N VAL A 75 7.93 -11.66 -17.10
CA VAL A 75 8.36 -10.80 -16.00
C VAL A 75 7.12 -10.29 -15.29
N LEU A 76 7.06 -10.49 -13.98
CA LEU A 76 6.00 -9.94 -13.15
C LEU A 76 6.27 -8.45 -12.88
N ILE A 77 5.36 -7.60 -13.32
CA ILE A 77 5.43 -6.15 -13.18
C ILE A 77 4.34 -5.70 -12.23
N GLN A 78 4.75 -5.12 -11.10
CA GLN A 78 3.84 -4.46 -10.18
C GLN A 78 3.73 -2.97 -10.54
N SER A 79 2.74 -2.63 -11.36
CA SER A 79 2.48 -1.25 -11.80
C SER A 79 2.12 -0.34 -10.63
N LYS A 80 1.39 -0.86 -9.63
CA LYS A 80 1.03 -0.12 -8.41
C LYS A 80 1.40 -0.89 -7.15
N ARG A 81 2.34 -0.32 -6.38
CA ARG A 81 2.73 -0.84 -5.05
C ARG A 81 1.78 -0.43 -3.92
N ARG A 82 1.04 0.66 -4.14
CA ARG A 82 0.10 1.25 -3.18
C ARG A 82 -1.18 1.65 -3.91
N LEU A 83 -2.32 1.36 -3.28
CA LEU A 83 -3.64 1.71 -3.79
C LEU A 83 -4.27 2.80 -2.93
N LYS A 84 -4.95 3.74 -3.58
CA LYS A 84 -5.65 4.82 -2.91
C LYS A 84 -7.05 4.37 -2.53
N VAL A 85 -7.35 4.37 -1.24
CA VAL A 85 -8.65 4.00 -0.69
C VAL A 85 -9.27 5.14 0.12
N LYS A 86 -10.59 5.19 0.16
CA LYS A 86 -11.36 5.98 1.12
C LYS A 86 -11.97 5.02 2.13
N CYS A 87 -11.65 5.22 3.40
CA CYS A 87 -12.28 4.48 4.49
C CYS A 87 -12.21 5.30 5.78
N ALA A 88 -13.00 4.89 6.77
CA ALA A 88 -12.76 5.33 8.15
C ALA A 88 -11.47 4.69 8.67
N ALA A 89 -10.84 5.33 9.67
CA ALA A 89 -9.64 4.80 10.32
C ALA A 89 -9.83 3.37 10.86
N GLU A 90 -11.04 3.04 11.32
CA GLU A 90 -11.40 1.74 11.90
C GLU A 90 -11.43 0.60 10.86
N ASN A 91 -11.73 0.93 9.61
CA ASN A 91 -11.85 -0.04 8.51
C ASN A 91 -10.58 -0.09 7.65
N LEU A 92 -9.49 0.59 8.03
CA LEU A 92 -8.29 0.68 7.22
C LEU A 92 -7.52 -0.66 7.21
N PRO A 93 -7.43 -1.37 6.06
CA PRO A 93 -6.65 -2.60 5.98
C PRO A 93 -5.15 -2.29 5.97
N ASN A 94 -4.34 -3.15 6.58
CA ASN A 94 -2.88 -2.95 6.63
C ASN A 94 -2.20 -3.19 5.28
N PHE A 95 -2.73 -4.12 4.48
CA PHE A 95 -2.29 -4.42 3.14
C PHE A 95 -3.41 -5.08 2.34
N PHE A 96 -3.34 -4.99 1.03
CA PHE A 96 -4.13 -5.84 0.12
C PHE A 96 -3.27 -7.02 -0.31
N GLU A 97 -3.79 -8.23 -0.15
CA GLU A 97 -3.15 -9.45 -0.62
C GLU A 97 -3.66 -9.79 -2.01
N LEU A 98 -2.73 -9.98 -2.96
CA LEU A 98 -3.02 -10.36 -4.34
C LEU A 98 -2.29 -11.66 -4.66
N ASP A 99 -3.05 -12.72 -4.92
CA ASP A 99 -2.51 -13.99 -5.41
C ASP A 99 -2.22 -13.89 -6.91
N VAL A 100 -0.95 -14.04 -7.27
CA VAL A 100 -0.49 -13.99 -8.67
C VAL A 100 -0.23 -15.38 -9.25
N SER A 101 -0.45 -16.45 -8.47
CA SER A 101 -0.09 -17.82 -8.86
C SER A 101 -0.73 -18.27 -10.17
N LYS A 102 -1.92 -17.75 -10.48
CA LYS A 102 -2.68 -18.12 -11.68
C LYS A 102 -2.37 -17.27 -12.92
N LEU A 103 -1.54 -16.22 -12.80
CA LEU A 103 -1.24 -15.33 -13.91
C LEU A 103 -0.25 -15.97 -14.89
N ASP A 104 -0.59 -15.97 -16.17
CA ASP A 104 0.31 -16.31 -17.26
C ASP A 104 0.74 -15.05 -18.04
N VAL A 105 1.62 -15.22 -19.03
CA VAL A 105 2.14 -14.13 -19.85
C VAL A 105 1.00 -13.43 -20.60
N GLY A 106 0.82 -12.14 -20.36
CA GLY A 106 -0.25 -11.32 -20.93
C GLY A 106 -1.40 -11.04 -19.96
N ASP A 107 -1.47 -11.74 -18.82
CA ASP A 107 -2.51 -11.53 -17.82
C ASP A 107 -2.18 -10.35 -16.89
N ALA A 108 -3.24 -9.68 -16.44
CA ALA A 108 -3.15 -8.61 -15.45
C ALA A 108 -4.31 -8.68 -14.44
N LEU A 109 -3.98 -8.42 -13.18
CA LEU A 109 -4.95 -8.16 -12.12
C LEU A 109 -5.29 -6.68 -12.09
N LEU A 110 -6.59 -6.39 -12.19
CA LEU A 110 -7.13 -5.05 -12.17
C LEU A 110 -7.62 -4.70 -10.77
N VAL A 111 -7.88 -3.40 -10.52
CA VAL A 111 -8.42 -2.94 -9.23
C VAL A 111 -9.72 -3.64 -8.86
N ARG A 112 -10.57 -3.98 -9.84
CA ARG A 112 -11.83 -4.71 -9.62
C ARG A 112 -11.66 -6.15 -9.11
N ASP A 113 -10.49 -6.75 -9.36
CA ASP A 113 -10.24 -8.16 -8.99
C ASP A 113 -9.73 -8.27 -7.54
N ILE A 114 -9.57 -7.13 -6.84
CA ILE A 114 -9.08 -7.06 -5.47
C ILE A 114 -10.24 -7.22 -4.51
N VAL A 115 -10.06 -8.10 -3.51
CA VAL A 115 -11.01 -8.25 -2.42
C VAL A 115 -10.95 -6.99 -1.53
N VAL A 116 -12.00 -6.19 -1.59
CA VAL A 116 -12.13 -4.97 -0.79
C VAL A 116 -12.94 -5.26 0.47
N PRO A 117 -12.40 -5.04 1.68
CA PRO A 117 -13.14 -5.28 2.91
C PRO A 117 -14.28 -4.26 3.09
N ALA A 118 -15.28 -4.63 3.90
CA ALA A 118 -16.45 -3.80 4.15
C ALA A 118 -16.06 -2.40 4.66
N GLY A 119 -16.70 -1.36 4.12
CA GLY A 119 -16.44 0.03 4.52
C GLY A 119 -15.19 0.67 3.90
N VAL A 120 -14.56 0.01 2.92
CA VAL A 120 -13.46 0.56 2.11
C VAL A 120 -13.94 0.80 0.69
N THR A 121 -13.64 1.98 0.15
CA THR A 121 -13.95 2.33 -1.25
C THR A 121 -12.66 2.61 -2.00
N MET A 122 -12.44 1.91 -3.11
CA MET A 122 -11.31 2.19 -4.01
C MET A 122 -11.52 3.54 -4.70
N ILE A 123 -10.48 4.39 -4.75
CA ILE A 123 -10.52 5.66 -5.49
C ILE A 123 -10.07 5.47 -6.93
N ASP A 124 -9.13 4.54 -7.14
CA ASP A 124 -8.64 4.20 -8.47
C ASP A 124 -9.74 3.52 -9.28
N ALA A 125 -9.75 3.75 -10.60
CA ALA A 125 -10.73 3.16 -11.49
C ALA A 125 -10.53 1.64 -11.63
N ASP A 126 -11.64 0.92 -11.73
CA ASP A 126 -11.71 -0.55 -11.82
C ASP A 126 -10.83 -1.17 -12.91
N ARG A 127 -10.62 -0.44 -14.00
CA ARG A 127 -9.82 -0.86 -15.18
C ARG A 127 -8.31 -0.68 -15.03
N VAL A 128 -7.83 -0.16 -13.90
CA VAL A 128 -6.40 0.09 -13.69
C VAL A 128 -5.71 -1.23 -13.32
N ALA A 129 -4.63 -1.56 -14.02
CA ALA A 129 -3.80 -2.72 -13.70
C ALA A 129 -2.94 -2.45 -12.45
N VAL A 130 -2.93 -3.40 -11.53
CA VAL A 130 -2.16 -3.35 -10.28
C VAL A 130 -0.91 -4.22 -10.39
N VAL A 131 -1.08 -5.42 -10.94
CA VAL A 131 0.00 -6.38 -11.24
C VAL A 131 -0.30 -7.02 -12.59
N GLY A 132 0.73 -7.23 -13.40
CA GLY A 132 0.62 -8.01 -14.63
C GLY A 132 1.89 -8.80 -14.92
N VAL A 133 1.78 -9.76 -15.83
CA VAL A 133 2.93 -10.53 -16.31
C VAL A 133 3.13 -10.21 -17.78
N GLU A 134 4.27 -9.61 -18.11
CA GLU A 134 4.63 -9.26 -19.49
C GLU A 134 5.73 -10.19 -20.01
N LYS A 135 5.81 -10.36 -21.33
CA LYS A 135 6.89 -11.17 -21.93
C LYS A 135 8.23 -10.48 -21.73
N ALA A 136 9.24 -11.21 -21.25
CA ALA A 136 10.61 -10.69 -21.21
C ALA A 136 11.04 -10.37 -22.65
N ARG A 137 11.52 -9.14 -22.86
CA ARG A 137 12.11 -8.69 -24.14
C ARG A 137 13.36 -9.50 -24.46
#